data_AF-A0A8X6LZ83-F1
#
_entry.id   AF-A0A8X6LZ83-F1
#
_cell.length_a   1.000
_cell.length_b   1.000
_cell.length_c   1.000
_cell.angle_alpha   90.00
_cell.angle_beta   90.00
_cell.angle_gamma   90.00
#
_symmetry.space_group_name_H-M   'P 1'
#
loop_
_entity.id
_entity.type
_entity.pdbx_description
1 polymer ?
#
loop_
_entity_poly.entity_id
_entity_poly.type
_entity_poly.pdbx_seq_one_letter_code
_entity_poly.pdbx_strand_id
1 'polypeptide(L)'
;KRITLCYVKTSSPGNDLKFLYTIHTSLDVIEEKVLTVNKTASDLRELYLGLLYPTEDYKVYGYVTNTKIKFIVVVESSHTTLRDNEIRQMFRRIHAGYADMVCNPFYTAGEVVSSK
;
A
#
# COMPACT_ATOMS: atom_id res chain seq x y z
N LYS A 1 11.56 -6.91 -14.35
CA LYS A 1 10.29 -7.30 -13.68
C LYS A 1 9.26 -6.22 -13.98
N ARG A 2 8.17 -6.50 -14.71
CA ARG A 2 7.12 -5.50 -15.00
C ARG A 2 6.40 -5.17 -13.68
N ILE A 3 6.53 -3.94 -13.20
CA ILE A 3 5.75 -3.42 -12.08
C ILE A 3 4.49 -2.82 -12.70
N THR A 4 3.37 -3.54 -12.60
CA THR A 4 2.06 -3.02 -12.99
C THR A 4 1.54 -2.16 -11.84
N LEU A 5 1.80 -0.85 -11.91
CA LEU A 5 1.27 0.14 -10.99
C LEU A 5 -0.24 0.27 -11.23
N CYS A 6 -1.05 -0.32 -10.36
CA CYS A 6 -2.49 -0.42 -10.57
C CYS A 6 -3.25 0.87 -10.21
N TYR A 7 -2.70 1.75 -9.36
CA TYR A 7 -3.32 3.02 -9.00
C TYR A 7 -2.36 3.94 -8.24
N VAL A 8 -2.30 5.22 -8.63
CA VAL A 8 -1.68 6.29 -7.83
C VAL A 8 -2.65 7.46 -7.78
N LYS A 9 -3.03 7.89 -6.58
CA LYS A 9 -3.76 9.14 -6.36
C LYS A 9 -2.90 10.02 -5.47
N THR A 10 -2.32 11.06 -6.05
CA THR A 10 -1.61 12.10 -5.31
C THR A 10 -2.60 13.21 -4.97
N SER A 11 -2.54 13.74 -3.75
CA SER A 11 -3.36 14.90 -3.37
C SER A 11 -2.76 16.22 -3.89
N SER A 12 -1.54 16.21 -4.42
CA SER A 12 -0.82 17.37 -4.93
C SER A 12 -0.10 17.06 -6.26
N PRO A 13 -0.47 17.70 -7.37
CA PRO A 13 0.04 17.39 -8.71
C PRO A 13 1.50 17.86 -8.98
N GLY A 14 2.19 18.41 -7.97
CA GLY A 14 3.57 18.90 -8.10
C GLY A 14 4.64 17.87 -7.76
N ASN A 15 4.30 16.76 -7.09
CA ASN A 15 5.26 15.81 -6.50
C ASN A 15 5.16 14.39 -7.07
N ASP A 16 4.49 14.20 -8.21
CA ASP A 16 4.18 12.89 -8.78
C ASP A 16 5.44 12.03 -8.99
N LEU A 17 6.55 12.62 -9.44
CA LEU A 17 7.81 11.89 -9.64
C LEU A 17 8.43 11.42 -8.31
N LYS A 18 8.37 12.24 -7.25
CA LYS A 18 8.85 11.88 -5.91
C LYS A 18 8.02 10.72 -5.35
N PHE A 19 6.71 10.76 -5.53
CA PHE A 19 5.83 9.68 -5.09
C PHE A 19 6.02 8.40 -5.91
N LEU A 20 6.22 8.51 -7.23
CA LEU A 20 6.52 7.35 -8.08
C LEU A 20 7.81 6.64 -7.65
N TYR A 21 8.87 7.41 -7.40
CA TYR A 21 10.13 6.86 -6.89
C TYR A 21 9.94 6.19 -5.53
N THR A 22 9.21 6.85 -4.61
CA THR A 22 8.90 6.32 -3.28
C THR A 22 8.13 5.00 -3.36
N ILE A 23 7.13 4.90 -4.23
CA ILE A 23 6.37 3.67 -4.44
C ILE A 23 7.29 2.58 -5.00
N HIS A 24 8.12 2.91 -5.99
CA HIS A 24 9.00 1.94 -6.61
C HIS A 24 9.98 1.33 -5.62
N THR A 25 10.65 2.15 -4.80
CA THR A 25 11.60 1.65 -3.79
C THR A 25 10.90 0.91 -2.65
N SER A 26 9.67 1.30 -2.29
CA SER A 26 8.85 0.58 -1.31
C SER A 26 8.50 -0.85 -1.74
N LEU A 27 8.37 -1.11 -3.04
CA LEU A 27 8.06 -2.45 -3.54
C LEU A 27 9.16 -3.46 -3.23
N ASP A 28 10.42 -3.05 -3.33
CA ASP A 28 11.57 -3.89 -3.01
C ASP A 28 11.57 -4.23 -1.50
N VAL A 29 11.35 -3.23 -0.64
CA VAL A 29 11.25 -3.42 0.83
C VAL A 29 10.10 -4.35 1.21
N ILE A 30 8.95 -4.25 0.55
CA ILE A 30 7.81 -5.16 0.75
C ILE A 30 8.20 -6.59 0.37
N GLU A 31 8.89 -6.79 -0.76
CA GLU A 31 9.32 -8.13 -1.18
C GLU A 31 10.22 -8.79 -0.14
N GLU A 32 11.20 -8.06 0.41
CA GLU A 32 12.08 -8.54 1.47
C GLU A 32 11.35 -8.89 2.77
N LYS A 33 10.42 -8.01 3.21
CA LYS A 33 9.62 -8.26 4.43
C LYS A 33 8.73 -9.49 4.27
N VAL A 34 8.06 -9.66 3.12
CA VAL A 34 7.21 -10.83 2.86
C VAL A 34 8.04 -12.13 2.88
N LEU A 35 9.25 -12.12 2.33
CA LEU A 35 10.15 -13.28 2.37
C LEU A 35 10.59 -13.63 3.80
N THR A 36 10.78 -12.63 4.65
CA THR A 36 11.16 -12.79 6.06
C THR A 36 10.01 -13.32 6.92
N VAL A 37 8.80 -12.77 6.74
CA VAL A 37 7.58 -13.22 7.47
C VAL A 37 7.26 -14.68 7.16
N ASN A 38 7.43 -15.13 5.91
CA ASN A 38 7.22 -16.54 5.55
C ASN A 38 8.16 -17.53 6.27
N LYS A 39 9.29 -17.06 6.83
CA LYS A 39 10.23 -17.89 7.60
C LYS A 39 9.89 -17.98 9.08
N THR A 40 9.04 -17.09 9.59
CA THR A 40 8.66 -17.02 11.01
C THR A 40 7.19 -17.43 11.13
N ALA A 41 6.98 -18.69 11.49
CA ALA A 41 5.66 -19.35 11.47
C ALA A 41 4.60 -18.75 12.43
N SER A 42 4.94 -17.73 13.24
CA SER A 42 4.01 -17.13 14.21
C SER A 42 3.05 -16.10 13.62
N ASP A 43 3.40 -15.40 12.53
CA ASP A 43 2.66 -14.22 12.06
C ASP A 43 2.18 -14.30 10.60
N LEU A 44 1.98 -15.51 10.08
CA LEU A 44 1.48 -15.75 8.72
C LEU A 44 0.14 -15.06 8.37
N ARG A 45 -0.54 -14.47 9.35
CA ARG A 45 -1.83 -13.78 9.20
C ARG A 45 -1.74 -12.26 9.28
N GLU A 46 -0.59 -11.68 9.59
CA GLU A 46 -0.49 -10.23 9.68
C GLU A 46 -0.32 -9.61 8.28
N LEU A 47 -1.44 -9.14 7.73
CA LEU A 47 -1.49 -8.47 6.42
C LEU A 47 -0.83 -7.08 6.45
N TYR A 48 -0.67 -6.50 7.64
CA TYR A 48 -0.07 -5.18 7.84
C TYR A 48 1.42 -5.31 8.10
N LEU A 49 2.25 -4.71 7.24
CA LEU A 49 3.72 -4.80 7.35
C LEU A 49 4.33 -3.69 8.22
N GLY A 50 3.49 -2.77 8.72
CA GLY A 50 3.94 -1.62 9.50
C GLY A 50 4.54 -0.51 8.66
N LEU A 51 5.35 0.32 9.33
CA LEU A 51 6.22 1.30 8.70
C LEU A 51 7.30 0.55 7.89
N LEU A 52 7.41 0.87 6.60
CA LEU A 52 8.46 0.35 5.72
C LEU A 52 9.75 1.14 5.95
N TYR A 53 9.67 2.46 5.75
CA TYR A 53 10.73 3.40 6.07
C TYR A 53 10.15 4.82 6.20
N PRO A 54 10.76 5.66 7.06
CA PRO A 54 10.51 7.08 7.08
C PRO A 54 11.40 7.81 6.06
N THR A 55 10.95 8.99 5.64
CA THR A 55 11.70 10.01 4.90
C THR A 55 11.61 11.32 5.68
N GLU A 56 12.30 12.37 5.22
CA GLU A 56 12.26 13.69 5.84
C GLU A 56 10.82 14.21 6.00
N ASP A 57 10.06 14.18 4.91
CA ASP A 57 8.71 14.75 4.88
C ASP A 57 7.59 13.71 5.02
N TYR A 58 7.86 12.42 4.84
CA TYR A 58 6.83 11.38 4.77
C TYR A 58 7.16 10.10 5.52
N LYS A 59 6.12 9.39 5.96
CA LYS A 59 6.16 8.03 6.49
C LYS A 59 5.47 7.09 5.50
N VAL A 60 6.15 5.99 5.15
CA VAL A 60 5.63 5.03 4.17
C VAL A 60 5.25 3.73 4.86
N TYR A 61 4.00 3.33 4.71
CA TYR A 61 3.43 2.12 5.32
C TYR A 61 3.06 1.09 4.25
N GLY A 62 3.18 -0.20 4.61
CA GLY A 62 2.90 -1.31 3.71
C GLY A 62 1.83 -2.26 4.24
N TYR A 63 1.04 -2.81 3.32
CA TYR A 63 0.06 -3.86 3.58
C TYR A 63 0.03 -4.83 2.41
N VAL A 64 0.00 -6.14 2.67
CA VAL A 64 -0.05 -7.16 1.63
C VAL A 64 -1.19 -8.12 1.94
N THR A 65 -2.09 -8.25 0.97
CA THR A 65 -3.22 -9.18 1.03
C THR A 65 -2.78 -10.62 0.80
N ASN A 66 -3.63 -11.58 1.17
CA ASN A 66 -3.41 -13.00 0.88
C ASN A 66 -3.28 -13.28 -0.63
N THR A 67 -3.97 -12.49 -1.47
CA THR A 67 -3.92 -12.55 -2.93
C THR A 67 -2.69 -11.86 -3.53
N LYS A 68 -1.70 -11.49 -2.70
CA LYS A 68 -0.44 -10.83 -3.08
C LYS A 68 -0.60 -9.41 -3.67
N ILE A 69 -1.77 -8.80 -3.50
CA ILE A 69 -1.96 -7.37 -3.77
C ILE A 69 -1.26 -6.56 -2.68
N LYS A 70 -0.42 -5.62 -3.09
CA LYS A 70 0.39 -4.75 -2.23
C LYS A 70 -0.24 -3.36 -2.19
N PHE A 71 -0.62 -2.89 -1.01
CA PHE A 71 -1.06 -1.52 -0.78
C PHE A 71 0.07 -0.73 -0.09
N ILE A 72 0.31 0.49 -0.59
CA ILE A 72 1.28 1.42 -0.03
C ILE A 72 0.53 2.71 0.32
N VAL A 73 0.71 3.19 1.54
CA VAL A 73 0.15 4.47 2.00
C VAL A 73 1.31 5.37 2.42
N VAL A 74 1.36 6.56 1.82
CA VAL A 74 2.34 7.60 2.14
C VAL A 74 1.63 8.70 2.90
N VAL A 75 2.13 9.03 4.09
CA VAL A 75 1.56 10.02 5.00
C VAL A 75 2.61 11.08 5.28
N GLU A 76 2.23 12.34 5.34
CA GLU A 76 3.16 13.42 5.71
C GLU A 76 3.62 13.28 7.18
N SER A 77 4.92 13.42 7.43
CA SER A 77 5.54 13.26 8.75
C SER A 77 5.02 14.28 9.77
N SER A 78 4.57 15.45 9.31
CA SER A 78 3.98 16.52 10.11
C SER A 78 2.64 16.13 10.75
N HIS A 79 1.93 15.14 10.19
CA HIS A 79 0.68 14.61 10.73
C HIS A 79 0.94 13.64 11.90
N THR A 80 1.40 14.18 13.02
CA THR A 80 1.80 13.43 14.23
C THR A 80 0.64 12.72 14.95
N THR A 81 -0.60 13.04 14.60
CA THR A 81 -1.82 12.48 15.23
C THR A 81 -2.19 11.10 14.73
N LEU A 82 -1.70 10.67 13.57
CA LEU A 82 -2.02 9.37 12.98
C LEU A 82 -1.29 8.26 13.73
N ARG A 83 -2.06 7.54 14.57
CA ARG A 83 -1.58 6.36 15.29
C ARG A 83 -1.62 5.13 14.38
N ASP A 84 -0.82 4.14 14.74
CA ASP A 84 -0.71 2.84 14.05
C ASP A 84 -2.08 2.16 13.82
N ASN A 85 -2.99 2.27 14.79
CA ASN A 85 -4.35 1.74 14.68
C ASN A 85 -5.19 2.44 13.60
N GLU A 86 -5.03 3.75 13.41
CA GLU A 86 -5.73 4.50 12.35
C GLU A 86 -5.22 4.07 10.98
N ILE A 87 -3.91 3.89 10.84
CA ILE A 87 -3.28 3.38 9.62
C ILE A 87 -3.78 1.97 9.30
N ARG A 88 -3.85 1.08 10.30
CA ARG A 88 -4.45 -0.27 10.13
C ARG A 88 -5.91 -0.17 9.66
N GLN A 89 -6.70 0.74 10.23
CA GLN A 89 -8.09 0.95 9.81
C GLN A 89 -8.18 1.46 8.36
N MET A 90 -7.31 2.40 7.95
CA MET A 90 -7.24 2.86 6.57
C MET A 90 -6.98 1.70 5.60
N PHE A 91 -5.98 0.86 5.89
CA PHE A 91 -5.69 -0.31 5.05
C PHE A 91 -6.87 -1.29 4.98
N ARG A 92 -7.58 -1.52 6.09
CA ARG A 92 -8.79 -2.37 6.09
C ARG A 92 -9.89 -1.81 5.19
N ARG A 93 -10.12 -0.49 5.23
CA ARG A 93 -11.10 0.19 4.37
C ARG A 93 -10.71 0.12 2.89
N ILE A 94 -9.42 0.34 2.58
CA ILE A 94 -8.89 0.22 1.21
C ILE A 94 -9.04 -1.22 0.71
N HIS A 95 -8.69 -2.21 1.53
CA HIS A 95 -8.84 -3.62 1.17
C HIS A 95 -10.31 -3.98 0.92
N ALA A 96 -11.23 -3.57 1.80
CA ALA A 96 -12.66 -3.81 1.59
C ALA A 96 -13.15 -3.18 0.27
N GLY A 97 -12.85 -1.90 0.03
CA GLY A 97 -13.24 -1.24 -1.22
C GLY A 97 -12.62 -1.86 -2.47
N TYR A 98 -11.36 -2.32 -2.39
CA TYR A 98 -10.72 -3.07 -3.48
C TYR A 98 -11.39 -4.42 -3.71
N ALA A 99 -11.75 -5.15 -2.64
CA ALA A 99 -12.43 -6.44 -2.75
C ALA A 99 -13.82 -6.28 -3.39
N ASP A 100 -14.61 -5.30 -2.95
CA ASP A 100 -15.93 -5.00 -3.52
C ASP A 100 -15.84 -4.66 -5.00
N MET A 101 -14.83 -3.88 -5.39
CA MET A 101 -14.56 -3.54 -6.78
C MET A 101 -14.17 -4.77 -7.62
N VAL A 102 -13.24 -5.60 -7.14
CA VAL A 102 -12.79 -6.80 -7.87
C VAL A 102 -13.88 -7.87 -7.97
N CYS A 103 -14.77 -7.95 -6.98
CA CYS A 103 -15.93 -8.83 -7.01
C CYS A 103 -17.07 -8.32 -7.90
N ASN A 104 -16.95 -7.12 -8.49
CA ASN A 104 -17.91 -6.62 -9.46
C ASN A 104 -17.73 -7.37 -10.81
N PRO A 105 -18.76 -8.06 -11.33
CA PRO A 105 -18.66 -8.82 -12.58
C PRO A 105 -18.39 -7.94 -13.82
N PHE A 106 -18.54 -6.62 -13.72
CA PHE A 106 -18.19 -5.66 -14.77
C PHE A 106 -16.80 -5.03 -14.60
N TYR A 107 -16.04 -5.41 -13.56
CA TYR A 107 -14.68 -4.92 -13.35
C TYR A 107 -13.69 -5.68 -14.23
N THR A 108 -13.02 -4.95 -15.13
CA THR A 108 -11.94 -5.51 -15.96
C THR A 108 -10.60 -5.32 -15.24
N ALA A 109 -9.96 -6.44 -14.87
CA ALA A 109 -8.66 -6.41 -14.22
C ALA A 109 -7.59 -5.81 -15.15
N GLY A 110 -7.00 -4.68 -14.75
CA GLY A 110 -5.96 -3.98 -15.51
C GLY A 110 -6.36 -2.59 -16.00
N GLU A 111 -7.64 -2.22 -15.89
CA GLU A 111 -8.08 -0.84 -16.11
C GLU A 111 -7.83 0.04 -14.88
N VAL A 112 -7.56 1.33 -15.12
CA VAL A 112 -7.41 2.31 -14.04
C VAL A 112 -8.72 2.40 -13.30
N VAL A 113 -8.68 2.15 -11.99
CA VAL A 113 -9.84 2.30 -11.11
C VAL A 113 -10.30 3.76 -11.12
N SER A 114 -11.40 4.02 -11.83
CA SER A 114 -12.12 5.29 -11.75
C SER A 114 -13.42 5.07 -10.99
N SER A 115 -13.58 5.76 -9.86
CA SER A 115 -14.84 5.88 -9.14
C SER A 115 -15.30 7.32 -9.34
N LYS A 116 -16.52 7.51 -9.86
CA LYS A 116 -17.15 8.84 -10.05
C LYS A 116 -17.47 9.49 -8.71
#